data_AF-X6CZK1-F1
#
_entry.id   AF-X6CZK1-F1
#
_cell.length_a   1.000
_cell.length_b   1.000
_cell.length_c   1.000
_cell.angle_alpha   90.00
_cell.angle_beta   90.00
_cell.angle_gamma   90.00
#
_symmetry.space_group_name_H-M   'P 1'
#
loop_
_entity.id
_entity.type
_entity.pdbx_description
1 polymer ?
#
loop_
_entity_poly.entity_id
_entity_poly.type
_entity_poly.pdbx_seq_one_letter_code
_entity_poly.pdbx_strand_id
1 'polypeptide(L)'
;MQEVDIFKAIANERRLQILDWLKDPRAHFPAQADGDLVEDGVCALLIAEKLGITQATLSEHMRVLTHAGLLRTKRIKQWTFYRRDEDRIADTRALIQNRL
;
A
#
# COMPACT_ATOMS: atom_id res chain seq x y z
N MET A 1 15.37 5.89 8.08
CA MET A 1 14.43 4.75 8.23
C MET A 1 15.25 3.53 8.60
N GLN A 2 14.88 2.82 9.67
CA GLN A 2 15.63 1.65 10.12
C GLN A 2 15.10 0.40 9.40
N GLU A 3 15.96 -0.59 9.14
CA GLU A 3 15.53 -1.86 8.51
C GLU A 3 14.39 -2.53 9.29
N VAL A 4 14.38 -2.38 10.62
CA VAL A 4 13.34 -2.85 11.52
C VAL A 4 11.96 -2.30 11.14
N ASP A 5 11.87 -1.08 10.61
CA ASP A 5 10.60 -0.47 10.20
C ASP A 5 9.98 -1.22 9.01
N ILE A 6 10.82 -1.70 8.09
CA ILE A 6 10.39 -2.50 6.93
C ILE A 6 9.87 -3.86 7.40
N PHE A 7 10.62 -4.55 8.27
CA PHE A 7 10.18 -5.84 8.83
C PHE A 7 8.87 -5.71 9.59
N LYS A 8 8.72 -4.68 10.44
CA LYS A 8 7.44 -4.39 11.12
C LYS A 8 6.33 -4.12 10.12
N ALA A 9 6.60 -3.40 9.03
CA ALA A 9 5.60 -3.09 8.01
C ALA A 9 5.10 -4.35 7.28
N ILE A 10 5.97 -5.29 6.94
CA ILE A 10 5.58 -6.52 6.22
C ILE A 10 5.13 -7.66 7.14
N ALA A 11 5.48 -7.66 8.44
CA ALA A 11 5.06 -8.67 9.42
C ALA A 11 3.61 -8.44 9.91
N ASN A 12 2.67 -8.23 8.98
CA ASN A 12 1.25 -8.11 9.27
C ASN A 12 0.43 -8.54 8.06
N GLU A 13 -0.46 -9.51 8.27
CA GLU A 13 -1.26 -10.14 7.22
C GLU A 13 -2.05 -9.13 6.38
N ARG A 14 -2.72 -8.17 7.02
CA ARG A 14 -3.50 -7.15 6.31
C ARG A 14 -2.63 -6.26 5.43
N ARG A 15 -1.44 -5.88 5.91
CA ARG A 15 -0.49 -5.07 5.12
C ARG A 15 0.07 -5.84 3.92
N LEU A 16 0.35 -7.14 4.07
CA LEU A 16 0.72 -7.99 2.94
C LEU A 16 -0.40 -8.09 1.92
N GLN A 17 -1.64 -8.34 2.39
CA GLN A 17 -2.82 -8.40 1.54
C GLN A 17 -3.03 -7.10 0.75
N ILE A 18 -2.83 -5.94 1.37
CA ILE A 18 -2.86 -4.64 0.67
C ILE A 18 -1.79 -4.58 -0.41
N LEU A 19 -0.53 -4.93 -0.10
CA LEU A 19 0.56 -4.92 -1.08
C LEU A 19 0.28 -5.89 -2.23
N ASP A 20 -0.33 -7.05 -1.98
CA ASP A 20 -0.69 -7.99 -3.03
C ASP A 20 -1.77 -7.42 -3.95
N TRP A 21 -2.83 -6.82 -3.38
CA TRP A 21 -3.88 -6.22 -4.20
C TRP A 21 -3.39 -5.03 -5.03
N LEU A 22 -2.50 -4.21 -4.48
CA LEU A 22 -1.95 -3.06 -5.19
C LEU A 22 -0.92 -3.44 -6.25
N LYS A 23 -0.50 -4.72 -6.33
CA LYS A 23 0.36 -5.22 -7.40
C LYS A 23 -0.40 -5.34 -8.74
N ASP A 24 -1.68 -5.69 -8.68
CA ASP A 24 -2.58 -5.71 -9.82
C ASP A 24 -3.93 -5.08 -9.45
N PRO A 25 -3.98 -3.74 -9.32
CA PRO A 25 -5.16 -3.06 -8.80
C PRO A 25 -6.38 -3.22 -9.70
N ARG A 26 -6.20 -3.45 -11.01
CA ARG A 26 -7.30 -3.67 -11.97
C ARG A 26 -7.97 -5.03 -11.77
N ALA A 27 -7.23 -6.05 -11.35
CA ALA A 27 -7.80 -7.35 -11.01
C ALA A 27 -8.52 -7.35 -9.65
N HIS A 28 -8.18 -6.41 -8.75
CA HIS A 28 -8.64 -6.44 -7.36
C HIS A 28 -9.66 -5.37 -7.00
N PHE A 29 -9.76 -4.27 -7.73
CA PHE A 29 -10.67 -3.16 -7.40
C PHE A 29 -11.57 -2.82 -8.58
N PRO A 30 -12.82 -2.37 -8.30
CA PRO A 30 -13.68 -1.82 -9.34
C PRO A 30 -13.08 -0.53 -9.92
N ALA A 31 -13.55 -0.14 -11.10
CA ALA A 31 -13.22 1.18 -11.65
C ALA A 31 -13.61 2.29 -10.66
N GLN A 32 -12.71 3.27 -10.47
CA GLN A 32 -12.93 4.40 -9.59
C GLN A 32 -13.27 5.67 -10.40
N ALA A 33 -14.12 6.54 -9.86
CA ALA A 33 -14.56 7.75 -10.55
C ALA A 33 -13.48 8.84 -10.60
N ASP A 34 -12.67 8.93 -9.56
CA ASP A 34 -11.54 9.85 -9.46
C ASP A 34 -10.22 9.05 -9.48
N GLY A 35 -9.28 9.45 -10.34
CA GLY A 35 -7.94 8.86 -10.48
C GLY A 35 -7.89 7.54 -11.26
N ASP A 36 -6.74 7.19 -11.83
CA ASP A 36 -6.50 5.88 -12.44
C ASP A 36 -5.94 4.86 -11.43
N LEU A 37 -6.45 3.62 -11.46
CA LEU A 37 -6.08 2.55 -10.52
C LEU A 37 -4.58 2.22 -10.50
N VAL A 38 -3.88 2.44 -11.62
CA VAL A 38 -2.46 2.11 -11.78
C VAL A 38 -1.60 3.36 -11.60
N GLU A 39 -1.91 4.44 -12.33
CA GLU A 39 -1.10 5.65 -12.33
C GLU A 39 -1.23 6.45 -11.03
N ASP A 40 -2.45 6.62 -10.54
CA ASP A 40 -2.76 7.39 -9.33
C ASP A 40 -2.81 6.51 -8.08
N GLY A 41 -3.15 5.23 -8.26
CA GLY A 41 -3.35 4.25 -7.21
C GLY A 41 -4.81 4.08 -6.84
N VAL A 42 -5.04 3.29 -5.79
CA VAL A 42 -6.38 2.91 -5.34
C VAL A 42 -6.83 3.82 -4.20
N CYS A 43 -8.07 4.32 -4.30
CA CYS A 43 -8.66 5.14 -3.26
C CYS A 43 -8.71 4.42 -1.91
N ALA A 44 -8.34 5.12 -0.84
CA ALA A 44 -8.38 4.63 0.54
C ALA A 44 -9.75 4.01 0.91
N LEU A 45 -10.85 4.59 0.44
CA LEU A 45 -12.19 4.05 0.71
C LEU A 45 -12.35 2.62 0.18
N LEU A 46 -11.93 2.36 -1.06
CA LEU A 46 -12.07 1.06 -1.70
C LEU A 46 -11.20 0.00 -1.00
N ILE A 47 -10.02 0.38 -0.53
CA ILE A 47 -9.15 -0.51 0.25
C ILE A 47 -9.79 -0.85 1.61
N ALA A 48 -10.36 0.14 2.31
CA ALA A 48 -11.00 -0.06 3.60
C ALA A 48 -12.23 -0.95 3.48
N GLU A 49 -13.07 -0.70 2.47
CA GLU A 49 -14.26 -1.48 2.16
C GLU A 49 -13.90 -2.94 1.83
N LYS A 50 -12.91 -3.15 0.94
CA LYS A 50 -12.47 -4.50 0.56
C LYS A 50 -11.86 -5.29 1.73
N LEU A 51 -11.20 -4.61 2.67
CA LEU A 51 -10.70 -5.21 3.90
C LEU A 51 -11.79 -5.47 4.96
N GLY A 52 -12.95 -4.83 4.84
CA GLY A 52 -14.01 -4.87 5.85
C GLY A 52 -13.64 -4.11 7.13
N ILE A 53 -12.89 -3.01 7.03
CA ILE A 53 -12.42 -2.22 8.18
C ILE A 53 -12.80 -0.74 8.06
N THR A 54 -12.67 -0.01 9.17
CA THR A 54 -12.87 1.44 9.18
C THR A 54 -11.73 2.18 8.47
N GLN A 55 -12.01 3.38 7.97
CA GLN A 55 -10.97 4.25 7.38
C GLN A 55 -9.88 4.64 8.38
N ALA A 56 -10.22 4.78 9.66
CA ALA A 56 -9.24 5.07 10.72
C ALA A 56 -8.27 3.89 10.89
N THR A 57 -8.80 2.66 10.94
CA THR A 57 -7.99 1.43 10.97
C THR A 57 -7.12 1.31 9.73
N LEU A 58 -7.69 1.55 8.53
CA LEU A 58 -6.92 1.54 7.30
C LEU A 58 -5.79 2.58 7.33
N SER A 59 -6.06 3.79 7.79
CA SER A 59 -5.08 4.89 7.83
C SER A 59 -3.84 4.51 8.63
N GLU A 60 -3.98 3.74 9.70
CA GLU A 60 -2.83 3.23 10.46
C GLU A 60 -2.01 2.22 9.66
N HIS A 61 -2.65 1.29 8.94
CA HIS A 61 -1.93 0.39 8.02
C HIS A 61 -1.19 1.17 6.92
N MET A 62 -1.86 2.14 6.30
CA MET A 62 -1.29 2.96 5.23
C MET A 62 -0.14 3.82 5.74
N ARG A 63 -0.24 4.36 6.96
CA ARG A 63 0.83 5.13 7.60
C ARG A 63 2.08 4.29 7.77
N VAL A 64 1.95 3.06 8.27
CA VAL A 64 3.10 2.15 8.45
C VAL A 64 3.73 1.78 7.10
N LEU A 65 2.92 1.42 6.10
CA LEU A 65 3.43 1.06 4.77
C LEU A 65 4.09 2.24 4.04
N THR A 66 3.49 3.43 4.12
CA THR A 66 4.04 4.66 3.52
C THR A 66 5.30 5.10 4.24
N HIS A 67 5.34 5.01 5.58
CA HIS A 67 6.53 5.33 6.36
C HIS A 67 7.68 4.38 6.04
N ALA A 68 7.39 3.09 5.76
CA ALA A 68 8.36 2.10 5.28
C ALA A 68 8.81 2.33 3.82
N GLY A 69 8.18 3.30 3.11
CA GLY A 69 8.43 3.60 1.71
C GLY A 69 7.82 2.61 0.72
N LEU A 70 7.05 1.61 1.18
CA LEU A 70 6.50 0.56 0.32
C LEU A 70 5.32 1.05 -0.53
N LEU A 71 4.72 2.18 -0.16
CA LEU A 71 3.64 2.82 -0.88
C LEU A 71 3.97 4.27 -1.21
N ARG A 72 3.51 4.71 -2.39
CA ARG A 72 3.36 6.11 -2.77
C ARG A 72 1.93 6.56 -2.53
N THR A 73 1.79 7.82 -2.13
CA THR A 73 0.50 8.44 -1.83
C THR A 73 0.25 9.60 -2.78
N LYS A 74 -0.96 9.70 -3.33
CA LYS A 74 -1.40 10.84 -4.14
C LYS A 74 -2.73 11.36 -3.59
N ARG A 75 -2.89 12.68 -3.53
CA ARG A 75 -4.16 13.31 -3.16
C ARG A 75 -4.82 13.88 -4.41
N ILE A 76 -6.07 13.48 -4.64
CA ILE A 76 -6.91 14.02 -5.72
C ILE A 76 -8.21 14.49 -5.07
N LYS A 77 -8.46 15.80 -5.13
CA LYS A 77 -9.56 16.44 -4.39
C LYS A 77 -9.49 16.09 -2.89
N GLN A 78 -10.56 15.57 -2.32
CA GLN A 78 -10.63 15.12 -0.92
C GLN A 78 -10.11 13.70 -0.67
N TRP A 79 -9.79 12.94 -1.72
CA TRP A 79 -9.44 11.52 -1.62
C TRP A 79 -7.94 11.29 -1.63
N THR A 80 -7.50 10.27 -0.90
CA THR A 80 -6.12 9.79 -0.86
C THR A 80 -6.04 8.45 -1.57
N PHE A 81 -5.07 8.32 -2.47
CA PHE A 81 -4.82 7.15 -3.28
C PHE A 81 -3.45 6.56 -2.94
N TYR A 82 -3.37 5.24 -2.97
CA TYR A 82 -2.16 4.49 -2.65
C TYR A 82 -1.79 3.57 -3.79
N ARG A 83 -0.51 3.57 -4.16
CA ARG A 83 0.09 2.61 -5.10
C ARG A 83 1.41 2.09 -4.56
N ARG A 84 1.85 0.94 -5.04
CA ARG A 84 3.15 0.39 -4.67
C ARG A 84 4.29 1.26 -5.18
N ASP A 85 5.35 1.30 -4.38
CA ASP A 85 6.66 1.75 -4.84
C ASP A 85 7.47 0.51 -5.25
N GLU A 86 7.45 0.15 -6.53
CA GLU A 86 8.12 -1.07 -7.00
C GLU A 86 9.64 -0.99 -6.84
N ASP A 87 10.25 0.19 -6.97
CA ASP A 87 11.68 0.37 -6.75
C ASP A 87 12.01 0.09 -5.29
N ARG A 88 11.25 0.66 -4.35
CA ARG A 88 11.48 0.43 -2.93
C ARG A 88 11.21 -1.00 -2.50
N ILE A 89 10.25 -1.66 -3.14
CA ILE A 89 9.96 -3.08 -2.90
C ILE A 89 11.07 -3.96 -3.44
N ALA A 90 11.65 -3.64 -4.60
CA ALA A 90 12.81 -4.35 -5.14
C ALA A 90 14.03 -4.22 -4.23
N ASP A 91 14.33 -3.00 -3.74
CA ASP A 91 15.39 -2.77 -2.74
C ASP A 91 15.18 -3.59 -1.47
N THR A 92 13.93 -3.62 -1.00
CA THR A 92 13.54 -4.38 0.21
C THR A 92 13.75 -5.88 0.00
N ARG A 93 13.39 -6.41 -1.17
CA ARG A 93 13.63 -7.81 -1.52
C ARG A 93 15.12 -8.14 -1.49
N ALA A 94 15.95 -7.31 -2.10
CA ALA A 94 17.40 -7.50 -2.11
C ALA A 94 18.00 -7.44 -0.69
N LEU A 95 17.52 -6.51 0.14
CA LEU A 95 17.92 -6.41 1.55
C LEU A 95 17.62 -7.70 2.33
N ILE A 96 16.42 -8.26 2.16
CA ILE A 96 16.01 -9.51 2.83
C ILE A 96 16.89 -10.67 2.35
N GLN A 97 17.07 -10.83 1.03
CA GLN A 97 17.87 -11.91 0.44
C GLN A 97 19.35 -11.87 0.83
N ASN A 98 19.91 -10.69 1.06
CA ASN A 98 21.32 -10.55 1.44
C ASN A 98 21.55 -10.77 2.94
N ARG A 99 20.48 -10.73 3.76
CA ARG A 99 20.58 -10.81 5.22
C ARG A 99 20.14 -12.16 5.79
N LEU A 100 19.25 -12.88 5.10
CA LEU A 100 18.69 -14.18 5.47
C LEU A 100 18.94 -15.20 4.37
#